data_AF-A0A212T3J0-F1
#
_entry.id   AF-A0A212T3J0-F1
#
_cell.length_a   1.000
_cell.length_b   1.000
_cell.length_c   1.000
_cell.angle_alpha   90.00
_cell.angle_beta   90.00
_cell.angle_gamma   90.00
#
_symmetry.space_group_name_H-M   'P 1'
#
loop_
_entity.id
_entity.type
_entity.pdbx_description
1 polymer ?
#
loop_
_entity_poly.entity_id
_entity_poly.type
_entity_poly.pdbx_seq_one_letter_code
_entity_poly.pdbx_strand_id
1 'polypeptide(L)'
;MLELFCGSLCVILLLVILYFQKTDKPILKAPKVPGRLSVIRQGIPVEGTIVGVETEGLRLFDQFPVVRFKTPQGQLLTLTCRESTRGPGYKKGQKVEVRFLPMFPEYFIVVSGFDFLL
;
A
#
# COMPACT_ATOMS: atom_id res chain seq x y z
N MET A 1 67.77 -23.04 6.74
CA MET A 1 67.17 -22.86 5.40
C MET A 1 65.81 -23.54 5.39
N LEU A 2 64.78 -22.98 6.05
CA LEU A 2 63.37 -23.42 5.93
C LEU A 2 62.39 -22.52 6.74
N GLU A 3 62.40 -21.19 6.58
CA GLU A 3 61.49 -20.32 7.37
C GLU A 3 60.95 -19.17 6.50
N LEU A 4 60.25 -19.48 5.41
CA LEU A 4 59.62 -18.44 4.56
C LEU A 4 58.22 -18.80 4.02
N PHE A 5 57.66 -19.96 4.38
CA PHE A 5 56.34 -20.40 3.89
C PHE A 5 55.18 -20.24 4.89
N CYS A 6 55.45 -19.82 6.14
CA CYS A 6 54.40 -19.72 7.16
C CYS A 6 53.45 -18.51 6.97
N GLY A 7 53.90 -17.44 6.30
CA GLY A 7 53.09 -16.23 6.09
C GLY A 7 52.03 -16.36 4.98
N SER A 8 52.28 -17.19 3.96
CA SER A 8 51.44 -17.26 2.76
C SER A 8 50.16 -18.07 2.98
N LEU A 9 50.22 -19.16 3.76
CA LEU A 9 49.02 -19.93 4.13
C LEU A 9 48.02 -19.13 4.97
N CYS A 10 48.50 -18.26 5.87
CA CYS A 10 47.61 -17.41 6.69
C CYS A 10 46.81 -16.42 5.85
N VAL A 11 47.42 -15.83 4.81
CA VAL A 11 46.73 -14.87 3.92
C VAL A 11 45.69 -15.57 3.04
N ILE A 12 46.00 -16.76 2.54
CA ILE A 12 45.06 -17.56 1.74
C ILE A 12 43.88 -18.02 2.60
N LEU A 13 44.13 -18.45 3.84
CA LEU A 13 43.06 -18.84 4.77
C LEU A 13 42.14 -17.66 5.12
N LEU A 14 42.71 -16.47 5.35
CA LEU A 14 41.95 -15.23 5.56
C LEU A 14 41.10 -14.86 4.34
N LEU A 15 41.66 -14.96 3.13
CA LEU A 15 40.91 -14.70 1.90
C LEU A 15 39.80 -15.73 1.67
N VAL A 16 40.01 -17.00 2.00
CA VAL A 16 38.98 -18.05 1.91
C VAL A 16 37.85 -17.81 2.93
N ILE A 17 38.17 -17.38 4.16
CA ILE A 17 37.16 -17.03 5.17
C ILE A 17 36.35 -15.80 4.72
N LEU A 18 37.00 -14.77 4.20
CA LEU A 18 36.33 -13.59 3.64
C LEU A 18 35.50 -13.94 2.40
N TYR A 19 35.95 -14.90 1.60
CA TYR A 19 35.20 -15.42 0.45
C TYR A 19 33.99 -16.25 0.89
N PHE A 20 34.08 -17.02 1.99
CA PHE A 20 32.96 -17.79 2.53
C PHE A 20 31.90 -16.92 3.22
N GLN A 21 32.26 -15.74 3.74
CA GLN A 21 31.26 -14.75 4.19
C GLN A 21 30.49 -14.09 3.03
N LYS A 22 30.90 -14.31 1.77
CA LYS A 22 30.17 -13.85 0.57
C LYS A 22 28.90 -14.66 0.26
N THR A 23 28.52 -15.62 1.11
CA THR A 23 27.26 -16.36 0.98
C THR A 23 26.31 -16.10 2.15
N ASP A 24 26.15 -14.83 2.55
CA ASP A 24 24.95 -14.43 3.28
C ASP A 24 23.78 -14.39 2.30
N LYS A 25 23.06 -15.52 2.30
CA LYS A 25 21.63 -15.71 2.02
C LYS A 25 21.03 -14.77 0.96
N PRO A 26 20.53 -15.27 -0.19
CA PRO A 26 19.52 -14.51 -0.89
C PRO A 26 18.43 -14.24 0.14
N ILE A 27 18.23 -12.96 0.46
CA ILE A 27 17.01 -12.51 1.09
C ILE A 27 15.94 -12.92 0.09
N LEU A 28 15.39 -14.11 0.28
CA LEU A 28 14.04 -14.43 -0.16
C LEU A 28 13.23 -13.34 0.49
N LYS A 29 13.04 -12.24 -0.25
CA LYS A 29 12.03 -11.23 0.05
C LYS A 29 10.80 -12.08 0.29
N ALA A 30 10.40 -12.18 1.56
CA ALA A 30 9.13 -12.80 1.89
C ALA A 30 8.13 -12.23 0.88
N PRO A 31 7.36 -13.08 0.15
CA PRO A 31 6.39 -12.57 -0.79
C PRO A 31 5.62 -11.52 -0.04
N LYS A 32 5.71 -10.27 -0.49
CA LYS A 32 5.08 -9.13 0.17
C LYS A 32 3.61 -9.47 0.15
N VAL A 33 3.11 -10.05 1.24
CA VAL A 33 1.71 -10.44 1.35
C VAL A 33 0.98 -9.14 1.04
N PRO A 34 0.20 -9.10 -0.05
CA PRO A 34 -0.39 -7.86 -0.47
C PRO A 34 -1.23 -7.37 0.71
N GLY A 35 -0.79 -6.26 1.33
CA GLY A 35 -1.56 -5.63 2.40
C GLY A 35 -2.97 -5.37 1.90
N ARG A 36 -3.97 -5.37 2.78
CA ARG A 36 -5.39 -5.19 2.45
C ARG A 36 -5.66 -4.11 1.38
N LEU A 37 -4.92 -3.00 1.45
CA LEU A 37 -4.94 -1.91 0.46
C LEU A 37 -4.49 -2.33 -0.96
N SER A 38 -3.47 -3.17 -1.09
CA SER A 38 -3.03 -3.67 -2.41
C SER A 38 -4.03 -4.64 -3.05
N VAL A 39 -4.83 -5.36 -2.27
CA VAL A 39 -5.93 -6.18 -2.79
C VAL A 39 -7.06 -5.27 -3.31
N ILE A 40 -7.46 -4.25 -2.54
CA ILE A 40 -8.52 -3.31 -2.97
C ILE A 40 -8.06 -2.45 -4.17
N ARG A 41 -6.77 -2.16 -4.30
CA ARG A 41 -6.20 -1.50 -5.49
C ARG A 41 -6.40 -2.29 -6.78
N GLN A 42 -6.55 -3.61 -6.70
CA GLN A 42 -6.90 -4.47 -7.84
C GLN A 42 -8.42 -4.66 -8.00
N GLY A 43 -9.22 -4.01 -7.16
CA GLY A 43 -10.68 -4.02 -7.24
C GLY A 43 -11.21 -3.38 -8.53
N ILE A 44 -12.51 -3.51 -8.75
CA ILE A 44 -13.17 -3.00 -9.95
C ILE A 44 -13.21 -1.47 -9.89
N PRO A 45 -12.64 -0.76 -10.88
CA PRO A 45 -12.74 0.69 -10.95
C PRO A 45 -14.12 1.10 -11.45
N VAL A 46 -14.75 2.04 -10.76
CA VAL A 46 -16.03 2.65 -11.15
C VAL A 46 -16.00 4.15 -10.87
N GLU A 47 -16.77 4.91 -11.63
CA GLU A 47 -16.97 6.33 -11.35
C GLU A 47 -17.88 6.50 -10.13
N GLY A 48 -17.42 7.29 -9.17
CA GLY A 48 -18.17 7.71 -7.99
C GLY A 48 -18.34 9.22 -7.93
N THR A 49 -19.27 9.66 -7.09
CA THR A 49 -19.48 11.07 -6.77
C THR A 49 -19.46 11.24 -5.27
N ILE A 50 -18.69 12.22 -4.78
CA ILE A 50 -18.75 12.62 -3.38
C ILE A 50 -20.11 13.27 -3.11
N VAL A 51 -20.91 12.70 -2.20
CA VAL A 51 -22.24 13.22 -1.85
C VAL A 51 -22.25 13.97 -0.52
N GLY A 52 -21.21 13.79 0.28
CA GLY A 52 -21.03 14.44 1.57
C GLY A 52 -19.64 14.19 2.14
N VAL A 53 -19.38 14.80 3.28
CA VAL A 53 -18.19 14.57 4.08
C VAL A 53 -18.66 14.50 5.52
N GLU A 54 -18.33 13.40 6.19
CA GLU A 54 -18.58 13.19 7.61
C GLU A 54 -17.32 13.57 8.39
N THR A 55 -17.49 14.02 9.62
CA THR A 55 -16.39 14.37 10.53
C THR A 55 -16.63 13.64 11.84
N GLU A 56 -15.72 12.75 12.23
CA GLU A 56 -15.84 12.02 13.50
C GLU A 56 -15.08 12.73 14.63
N GLY A 57 -15.82 13.15 15.66
CA GLY A 57 -15.27 13.54 16.97
C GLY A 57 -14.52 14.89 17.05
N LEU A 58 -13.63 15.00 18.06
CA LEU A 58 -12.86 16.21 18.41
C LEU A 58 -11.76 16.55 17.40
N ARG A 59 -11.50 15.70 16.41
CA ARG A 59 -10.49 15.90 15.37
C ARG A 59 -11.11 16.63 14.19
N LEU A 60 -11.24 17.94 14.33
CA LEU A 60 -11.82 18.87 13.34
C LEU A 60 -11.21 18.78 11.93
N PHE A 61 -10.08 18.08 11.77
CA PHE A 61 -9.34 17.96 10.52
C PHE A 61 -9.48 16.59 9.84
N ASP A 62 -10.07 15.60 10.49
CA ASP A 62 -10.29 14.28 9.91
C ASP A 62 -11.64 14.29 9.17
N GLN A 63 -11.57 14.23 7.84
CA GLN A 63 -12.72 14.24 6.95
C GLN A 63 -12.92 12.85 6.33
N PHE A 64 -14.12 12.31 6.44
CA PHE A 64 -14.50 11.02 5.90
C PHE A 64 -15.48 11.22 4.74
N PRO A 65 -15.02 11.17 3.48
CA PRO A 65 -15.91 11.40 2.35
C PRO A 65 -16.99 10.32 2.27
N VAL A 66 -18.21 10.75 1.98
CA VAL A 66 -19.32 9.88 1.63
C VAL A 66 -19.41 9.82 0.13
N VAL A 67 -19.28 8.62 -0.44
CA VAL A 67 -19.19 8.39 -1.88
C VAL A 67 -20.38 7.60 -2.37
N ARG A 68 -20.96 8.04 -3.47
CA ARG A 68 -22.03 7.34 -4.18
C ARG A 68 -21.52 6.82 -5.51
N PHE A 69 -21.68 5.52 -5.77
CA PHE A 69 -21.26 4.89 -7.01
C PHE A 69 -22.21 3.74 -7.38
N LYS A 70 -22.22 3.36 -8.67
CA LYS A 70 -23.04 2.26 -9.18
C LYS A 70 -22.16 1.05 -9.46
N THR A 71 -22.54 -0.10 -8.93
CA THR A 71 -21.83 -1.37 -9.21
C THR A 71 -22.11 -1.82 -10.65
N PRO A 72 -21.27 -2.69 -11.24
CA PRO A 72 -21.53 -3.30 -12.55
C PRO A 72 -22.86 -4.03 -12.63
N GLN A 73 -23.35 -4.56 -11.50
CA GLN A 73 -24.67 -5.22 -11.38
C GLN A 73 -25.83 -4.21 -11.39
N GLY A 74 -25.54 -2.92 -11.39
CA GLY A 74 -26.52 -1.84 -11.45
C GLY A 74 -27.00 -1.34 -10.09
N GLN A 75 -26.45 -1.85 -8.98
CA GLN A 75 -26.81 -1.41 -7.64
C GLN A 75 -26.17 -0.06 -7.32
N LEU A 76 -26.96 0.89 -6.84
CA LEU A 76 -26.47 2.19 -6.39
C LEU A 76 -26.10 2.09 -4.90
N LEU A 77 -24.85 2.36 -4.56
CA LEU A 77 -24.33 2.34 -3.20
C LEU A 77 -23.95 3.75 -2.77
N THR A 78 -24.18 4.07 -1.49
CA THR A 78 -23.69 5.29 -0.83
C THR A 78 -22.98 4.86 0.44
N LEU A 79 -21.66 5.07 0.50
CA LEU A 79 -20.81 4.54 1.57
C LEU A 79 -19.80 5.61 2.03
N THR A 80 -19.57 5.66 3.34
CA THR A 80 -18.52 6.50 3.93
C THR A 80 -17.17 5.80 3.82
N CYS A 81 -16.14 6.52 3.39
CA CYS A 81 -14.76 6.02 3.47
C CYS A 81 -14.37 5.78 4.92
N ARG A 82 -13.70 4.66 5.19
CA ARG A 82 -13.18 4.35 6.52
C ARG A 82 -11.89 5.11 6.86
N GLU A 83 -11.19 5.62 5.85
CA GLU A 83 -9.94 6.34 6.01
C GLU A 83 -10.21 7.85 5.89
N SER A 84 -9.73 8.59 6.89
CA SER A 84 -9.85 10.05 6.93
C SER A 84 -8.84 10.69 5.99
N THR A 85 -9.21 11.81 5.39
CA THR A 85 -8.28 12.59 4.57
C THR A 85 -7.89 13.89 5.23
N ARG A 86 -6.58 14.13 5.32
CA ARG A 86 -6.00 15.40 5.78
C ARG A 86 -5.56 16.21 4.56
N GLY A 87 -6.16 17.37 4.33
CA GLY A 87 -5.79 18.23 3.19
C GLY A 87 -6.97 19.02 2.65
N PRO A 88 -6.88 19.60 1.44
CA PRO A 88 -7.87 20.54 0.88
C PRO A 88 -9.29 19.96 0.62
N GLY A 89 -9.55 18.73 1.08
CA GLY A 89 -10.86 18.16 1.30
C GLY A 89 -11.56 17.69 0.03
N TYR A 90 -12.22 16.54 0.11
CA TYR A 90 -13.19 16.16 -0.90
C TYR A 90 -14.35 17.17 -0.92
N LYS A 91 -14.82 17.52 -2.12
CA LYS A 91 -15.95 18.43 -2.27
C LYS A 91 -17.19 17.68 -2.71
N LYS A 92 -18.35 18.01 -2.12
CA LYS A 92 -19.63 17.50 -2.59
C LYS A 92 -19.81 17.79 -4.09
N GLY A 93 -20.23 16.80 -4.85
CA GLY A 93 -20.35 16.84 -6.31
C GLY A 93 -19.06 16.49 -7.08
N GLN A 94 -17.93 16.34 -6.41
CA GLN A 94 -16.68 15.93 -7.04
C GLN A 94 -16.80 14.50 -7.58
N LYS A 95 -16.39 14.32 -8.84
CA LYS A 95 -16.22 13.00 -9.45
C LYS A 95 -14.90 12.38 -9.00
N VAL A 96 -14.93 11.10 -8.67
CA VAL A 96 -13.78 10.33 -8.19
C VAL A 96 -13.78 8.94 -8.79
N GLU A 97 -12.62 8.30 -8.90
CA GLU A 97 -12.56 6.86 -9.16
C GLU A 97 -12.68 6.11 -7.84
N VAL A 98 -13.57 5.12 -7.80
CA VAL A 98 -13.74 4.21 -6.68
C VAL A 98 -13.25 2.84 -7.11
N ARG A 99 -12.41 2.20 -6.29
CA ARG A 99 -12.08 0.79 -6.46
C ARG A 99 -12.64 0.00 -5.30
N PHE A 100 -13.44 -1.02 -5.61
CA PHE A 100 -14.11 -1.84 -4.60
C PHE A 100 -13.98 -3.33 -4.93
N LEU A 101 -14.18 -4.16 -3.91
CA LEU A 101 -14.24 -5.61 -4.08
C LEU A 101 -15.69 -6.05 -4.31
N PRO A 102 -16.02 -6.79 -5.39
CA PRO A 102 -17.41 -7.19 -5.69
C PRO A 102 -18.07 -8.02 -4.60
N MET A 103 -17.28 -8.85 -3.91
CA MET A 103 -17.75 -9.69 -2.81
C MET A 103 -17.99 -8.90 -1.51
N PHE A 104 -17.33 -7.75 -1.37
CA PHE A 104 -17.39 -6.90 -0.17
C PHE A 104 -17.33 -5.41 -0.58
N PRO A 105 -18.40 -4.84 -1.14
CA PRO A 105 -18.41 -3.48 -1.67
C PRO A 105 -18.14 -2.38 -0.64
N GLU A 106 -18.34 -2.67 0.63
CA GLU A 106 -18.00 -1.81 1.77
C GLU A 106 -16.48 -1.65 1.97
N TYR A 107 -15.67 -2.50 1.33
CA TYR A 107 -14.22 -2.37 1.26
C TYR A 107 -13.85 -1.71 -0.07
N PHE A 108 -13.73 -0.39 -0.03
CA PHE A 108 -13.38 0.41 -1.19
C PHE A 108 -12.33 1.47 -0.85
N ILE A 109 -11.67 1.97 -1.89
CA ILE A 109 -10.80 3.15 -1.82
C ILE A 109 -11.27 4.19 -2.82
N VAL A 110 -10.97 5.45 -2.54
CA VAL A 110 -11.18 6.57 -3.45
C VAL A 110 -9.83 6.98 -4.02
N VAL A 111 -9.68 6.89 -5.33
CA VAL A 111 -8.47 7.31 -6.04
C VAL A 111 -8.64 8.79 -6.41
N SER A 112 -8.02 9.67 -5.62
CA SER A 112 -7.89 11.10 -5.87
C SER A 112 -6.60 11.35 -6.68
N GLY A 113 -6.67 12.21 -7.72
CA GLY A 113 -5.50 12.60 -8.51
C GLY A 113 -4.42 13.37 -7.71
N PHE A 114 -4.77 13.87 -6.52
CA PHE A 114 -3.84 14.29 -5.49
C PHE A 114 -3.73 13.15 -4.48
N ASP A 115 -2.66 12.38 -4.60
CA ASP A 115 -2.13 11.41 -3.64
C ASP A 115 -3.09 10.43 -2.96
N PHE A 116 -2.71 9.17 -3.07
CA PHE A 116 -3.32 8.03 -2.41
C PHE A 116 -3.50 8.30 -0.91
N LEU A 117 -4.71 8.60 -0.51
CA LEU A 117 -5.08 8.62 0.90
C LEU A 117 -5.18 7.15 1.31
N LEU A 118 -4.22 6.77 2.14
CA LEU A 118 -3.91 5.45 2.70
C LEU A 118 -4.26 5.44 4.19
#